data_AF-A0A2G2W6U4-F1
#
_entry.id   AF-A0A2G2W6U4-F1
#
_cell.length_a   1.000
_cell.length_b   1.000
_cell.length_c   1.000
_cell.angle_alpha   90.00
_cell.angle_beta   90.00
_cell.angle_gamma   90.00
#
_symmetry.space_group_name_H-M   'P 1'
#
loop_
_entity.id
_entity.type
_entity.pdbx_description
1 polymer ?
#
loop_
_entity_poly.entity_id
_entity_poly.type
_entity_poly.pdbx_seq_one_letter_code
_entity_poly.pdbx_strand_id
1 'polypeptide(L)'
;MKQESPSLRHSSKRISSFAKPVVYFLCILFAYSLGYLSSSTRNNSKTPDHINTMVAHVNTVINSVIESGDHNNFGAVCGEAVMSQHIRHKIMERVFKGTSPWENFPPSHVDNLLRKKWVKGWGSNGAVFENLIRRIRPKTIIEVGTFLGASALHMFELTRRLGLDDTQIVCIDDFRGWPGFSDHLRMKDMRMVNGDVMLMYQFMQNVVQANATESVVYMPFSSGSALEKLCEWGVFGELIEVDAGHDFHSAWSDINRSFKLLKPGSKGGVIFGHDYFTAADNRGVRRAVNLFARVHNLTVQVDGQHWESNITTVKVAEVHLFTFSERESYIMTVKSEAKQMQLLIRHWFLEDVRLHQKEHIVYCASESATKA
;
A
#
# COMPACT_ATOMS: atom_id res chain seq x y z
N MET A 1 -95.86 23.94 11.27
CA MET A 1 -95.43 23.25 12.50
C MET A 1 -94.60 22.05 12.11
N LYS A 2 -93.38 21.95 12.68
CA LYS A 2 -92.41 20.88 12.45
C LYS A 2 -92.95 19.54 12.94
N GLN A 3 -92.64 18.48 12.21
CA GLN A 3 -92.70 17.11 12.71
C GLN A 3 -91.31 16.49 12.52
N GLU A 4 -90.73 16.05 13.64
CA GLU A 4 -89.41 15.42 13.73
C GLU A 4 -89.40 14.01 13.13
N SER A 5 -88.26 13.62 12.56
CA SER A 5 -87.85 12.24 12.33
C SER A 5 -86.34 12.11 12.58
N PRO A 6 -85.84 10.91 12.94
CA PRO A 6 -84.77 10.75 13.93
C PRO A 6 -83.35 10.81 13.37
N SER A 7 -82.42 11.14 14.27
CA SER A 7 -80.99 11.25 14.05
C SER A 7 -80.34 9.95 13.55
N LEU A 8 -79.74 10.00 12.36
CA LEU A 8 -78.74 9.05 11.89
C LEU A 8 -77.37 9.39 12.49
N ARG A 9 -76.89 8.57 13.43
CA ARG A 9 -75.50 8.61 13.90
C ARG A 9 -74.57 8.09 12.80
N HIS A 10 -73.85 9.00 12.14
CA HIS A 10 -72.68 8.61 11.36
C HIS A 10 -71.50 8.36 12.31
N SER A 11 -71.20 7.09 12.57
CA SER A 11 -69.95 6.64 13.19
C SER A 11 -68.78 6.93 12.23
N SER A 12 -68.20 8.12 12.30
CA SER A 12 -66.87 8.37 11.74
C SER A 12 -65.83 7.70 12.63
N LYS A 13 -65.42 6.48 12.26
CA LYS A 13 -64.23 5.86 12.85
C LYS A 13 -63.04 6.74 12.47
N ARG A 14 -62.54 7.53 13.43
CA ARG A 14 -61.21 8.14 13.36
C ARG A 14 -60.19 7.04 13.07
N ILE A 15 -59.71 6.97 11.83
CA ILE A 15 -58.51 6.22 11.51
C ILE A 15 -57.37 6.89 12.27
N SER A 16 -56.81 6.16 13.23
CA SER A 16 -55.79 6.67 14.15
C SER A 16 -54.59 7.25 13.38
N SER A 17 -54.03 8.36 13.88
CA SER A 17 -52.85 9.02 13.29
C SER A 17 -51.58 8.16 13.31
N PHE A 18 -51.64 6.95 13.86
CA PHE A 18 -50.59 5.93 13.82
C PHE A 18 -50.59 5.06 12.56
N ALA A 19 -51.66 5.08 11.75
CA ALA A 19 -51.74 4.23 10.55
C ALA A 19 -50.79 4.69 9.43
N LYS A 20 -50.48 5.99 9.35
CA LYS A 20 -49.65 6.56 8.28
C LYS A 20 -48.20 6.06 8.31
N PRO A 21 -47.43 6.15 9.42
CA PRO A 21 -46.06 5.65 9.45
C PRO A 21 -45.95 4.13 9.24
N VAL A 22 -46.93 3.36 9.71
CA VAL A 22 -46.97 1.91 9.48
C VAL A 22 -47.17 1.58 7.99
N VAL A 23 -48.05 2.32 7.30
CA VAL A 23 -48.24 2.17 5.85
C VAL A 23 -46.97 2.54 5.09
N TYR A 24 -46.29 3.64 5.44
CA TYR A 24 -45.00 3.99 4.82
C TYR A 24 -43.94 2.93 5.05
N PHE A 25 -43.84 2.39 6.26
CA PHE A 25 -42.90 1.33 6.59
C PHE A 25 -43.18 0.06 5.77
N LEU A 26 -44.45 -0.35 5.67
CA LEU A 26 -44.86 -1.48 4.84
C LEU A 26 -44.59 -1.24 3.35
N CYS A 27 -44.82 -0.03 2.83
CA CYS A 27 -44.50 0.31 1.44
C CYS A 27 -43.00 0.23 1.15
N ILE A 28 -42.15 0.70 2.07
CA ILE A 28 -40.67 0.60 1.93
C ILE A 28 -40.23 -0.86 1.97
N LEU A 29 -40.79 -1.66 2.89
CA LEU A 29 -40.48 -3.09 3.02
C LEU A 29 -40.93 -3.89 1.78
N PHE A 30 -42.06 -3.51 1.19
CA PHE A 30 -42.57 -4.10 -0.04
C PHE A 30 -41.75 -3.70 -1.27
N ALA A 31 -41.34 -2.43 -1.35
CA ALA A 31 -40.45 -1.96 -2.43
C ALA A 31 -39.06 -2.62 -2.35
N TYR A 32 -38.52 -2.80 -1.14
CA TYR A 32 -37.25 -3.48 -0.92
C TYR A 32 -37.33 -4.97 -1.29
N SER A 33 -38.39 -5.66 -0.88
CA SER A 33 -38.57 -7.08 -1.22
C SER A 33 -38.87 -7.30 -2.71
N LEU A 34 -39.64 -6.42 -3.37
CA LEU A 34 -39.80 -6.45 -4.83
C LEU A 34 -38.50 -6.16 -5.58
N GLY A 35 -37.69 -5.21 -5.11
CA GLY A 35 -36.36 -4.94 -5.67
C GLY A 35 -35.42 -6.14 -5.52
N TYR A 36 -35.44 -6.80 -4.36
CA TYR A 36 -34.66 -8.00 -4.08
C TYR A 36 -35.10 -9.20 -4.95
N LEU A 37 -36.41 -9.40 -5.13
CA LEU A 37 -36.95 -10.48 -5.96
C LEU A 37 -36.76 -10.23 -7.47
N SER A 38 -36.83 -8.96 -7.92
CA SER A 38 -36.47 -8.58 -9.30
C SER A 38 -34.98 -8.72 -9.60
N SER A 39 -34.12 -8.53 -8.60
CA SER A 39 -32.67 -8.81 -8.71
C SER A 39 -32.41 -10.32 -8.88
N SER A 40 -33.21 -11.16 -8.22
CA SER A 40 -33.01 -12.61 -8.17
C SER A 40 -33.50 -13.38 -9.41
N THR A 41 -34.23 -12.75 -10.33
CA THR A 41 -34.79 -13.42 -11.53
C THR A 41 -33.97 -13.24 -12.81
N ARG A 42 -32.78 -12.64 -12.74
CA ARG A 42 -31.90 -12.47 -13.90
C ARG A 42 -30.77 -13.49 -13.93
N ASN A 43 -31.10 -14.79 -13.89
CA ASN A 43 -30.16 -15.87 -14.19
C ASN A 43 -30.87 -17.03 -14.89
N ASN A 44 -31.41 -16.76 -16.08
CA ASN A 44 -31.72 -17.81 -17.05
C ASN A 44 -31.57 -17.25 -18.46
N SER A 45 -30.32 -16.99 -18.85
CA SER A 45 -29.93 -17.00 -20.25
C SER A 45 -28.97 -18.18 -20.43
N LYS A 46 -29.43 -19.23 -21.10
CA LYS A 46 -28.53 -20.19 -21.73
C LYS A 46 -27.57 -19.39 -22.61
N THR A 47 -26.29 -19.36 -22.26
CA THR A 47 -25.28 -18.76 -23.12
C THR A 47 -25.22 -19.58 -24.41
N PRO A 48 -25.21 -18.95 -25.60
CA PRO A 48 -24.95 -19.68 -26.84
C PRO A 48 -23.58 -20.34 -26.73
N ASP A 49 -23.45 -21.61 -27.16
CA ASP A 49 -22.20 -22.39 -27.06
C ASP A 49 -20.97 -21.66 -27.64
N HIS A 50 -21.18 -20.70 -28.53
CA HIS A 50 -20.13 -19.85 -29.09
C HIS A 50 -19.46 -18.89 -28.09
N ILE A 51 -20.16 -18.45 -27.03
CA ILE A 51 -19.62 -17.61 -25.96
C ILE A 51 -18.80 -18.44 -24.98
N ASN A 52 -19.23 -19.67 -24.67
CA ASN A 52 -18.49 -20.56 -23.77
C ASN A 52 -17.14 -20.96 -24.39
N THR A 53 -17.07 -21.15 -25.70
CA THR A 53 -15.82 -21.42 -26.42
C THR A 53 -14.88 -20.21 -26.44
N MET A 54 -15.39 -18.99 -26.61
CA MET A 54 -14.56 -17.78 -26.51
C MET A 54 -14.09 -17.51 -25.07
N VAL A 55 -14.93 -17.70 -24.07
CA VAL A 55 -14.56 -17.55 -22.65
C VAL A 55 -13.57 -18.63 -22.23
N ALA A 56 -13.73 -19.88 -22.70
CA ALA A 56 -12.75 -20.93 -22.47
C ALA A 56 -11.42 -20.61 -23.15
N HIS A 57 -11.42 -20.13 -24.40
CA HIS A 57 -10.20 -19.77 -25.11
C HIS A 57 -9.51 -18.56 -24.48
N VAL A 58 -10.26 -17.54 -24.04
CA VAL A 58 -9.74 -16.41 -23.28
C VAL A 58 -9.17 -16.87 -21.94
N ASN A 59 -9.82 -17.79 -21.22
CA ASN A 59 -9.30 -18.35 -19.98
C ASN A 59 -8.05 -19.22 -20.21
N THR A 60 -7.97 -19.96 -21.32
CA THR A 60 -6.77 -20.72 -21.69
C THR A 60 -5.61 -19.80 -22.09
N VAL A 61 -5.87 -18.71 -22.81
CA VAL A 61 -4.87 -17.69 -23.13
C VAL A 61 -4.44 -16.91 -21.90
N ILE A 62 -5.37 -16.56 -21.00
CA ILE A 62 -5.04 -15.93 -19.71
C ILE A 62 -4.21 -16.88 -18.86
N ASN A 63 -4.54 -18.18 -18.80
CA ASN A 63 -3.75 -19.16 -18.05
C ASN A 63 -2.36 -19.38 -18.67
N SER A 64 -2.22 -19.35 -20.00
CA SER A 64 -0.90 -19.44 -20.65
C SER A 64 -0.07 -18.14 -20.55
N VAL A 65 -0.73 -16.98 -20.35
CA VAL A 65 -0.06 -15.70 -20.04
C VAL A 65 0.27 -15.59 -18.54
N ILE A 66 -0.51 -16.21 -17.65
CA ILE A 66 -0.16 -16.32 -16.22
C ILE A 66 1.10 -17.18 -16.03
N GLU A 67 1.34 -18.18 -16.88
CA GLU A 67 2.61 -18.94 -16.91
C GLU A 67 3.79 -18.14 -17.47
N SER A 68 3.56 -17.04 -18.20
CA SER A 68 4.68 -16.30 -18.82
C SER A 68 5.47 -15.42 -17.87
N GLY A 69 5.01 -15.21 -16.62
CA GLY A 69 5.75 -14.45 -15.59
C GLY A 69 6.03 -12.98 -15.92
N ASP A 70 5.67 -12.51 -17.12
CA ASP A 70 6.09 -11.21 -17.66
C ASP A 70 5.39 -10.03 -16.99
N HIS A 71 4.20 -10.24 -16.40
CA HIS A 71 3.50 -9.23 -15.61
C HIS A 71 4.27 -8.79 -14.34
N ASN A 72 5.23 -9.59 -13.87
CA ASN A 72 6.12 -9.26 -12.77
C ASN A 72 7.54 -8.93 -13.26
N ASN A 73 7.75 -8.79 -14.57
CA ASN A 73 9.03 -8.42 -15.16
C ASN A 73 9.19 -6.90 -15.13
N PHE A 74 9.73 -6.39 -14.03
CA PHE A 74 9.99 -4.96 -13.81
C PHE A 74 11.28 -4.47 -14.52
N GLY A 75 11.42 -4.82 -15.80
CA GLY A 75 12.44 -4.28 -16.71
C GLY A 75 13.88 -4.74 -16.43
N ALA A 76 14.83 -3.90 -16.86
CA ALA A 76 16.25 -4.17 -17.15
C ALA A 76 17.03 -5.08 -16.18
N VAL A 77 17.98 -5.83 -16.73
CA VAL A 77 19.03 -6.52 -15.96
C VAL A 77 19.98 -5.45 -15.41
N CYS A 78 20.23 -5.45 -14.11
CA CYS A 78 21.09 -4.45 -13.51
C CYS A 78 22.56 -4.68 -13.91
N GLY A 79 23.28 -3.58 -14.12
CA GLY A 79 24.71 -3.59 -14.39
C GLY A 79 25.54 -3.82 -13.12
N GLU A 80 26.85 -3.94 -13.32
CA GLU A 80 27.82 -4.08 -12.23
C GLU A 80 27.76 -2.90 -11.24
N ALA A 81 27.79 -3.23 -9.95
CA ALA A 81 27.66 -2.25 -8.88
C ALA A 81 28.79 -1.20 -8.92
N VAL A 82 28.39 0.06 -9.01
CA VAL A 82 29.27 1.21 -8.92
C VAL A 82 29.59 1.48 -7.45
N MET A 83 30.86 1.76 -7.16
CA MET A 83 31.25 2.15 -5.81
C MET A 83 30.56 3.44 -5.38
N SER A 84 30.11 3.52 -4.13
CA SER A 84 29.27 4.62 -3.63
C SER A 84 29.87 6.01 -3.87
N GLN A 85 31.20 6.17 -3.76
CA GLN A 85 31.89 7.44 -4.03
C GLN A 85 31.84 7.89 -5.50
N HIS A 86 31.53 6.99 -6.44
CA HIS A 86 31.44 7.30 -7.87
C HIS A 86 30.00 7.48 -8.36
N ILE A 87 28.99 7.22 -7.52
CA ILE A 87 27.58 7.31 -7.91
C ILE A 87 27.22 8.74 -8.33
N ARG A 88 27.60 9.76 -7.54
CA ARG A 88 27.36 11.16 -7.87
C ARG A 88 27.95 11.52 -9.23
N HIS A 89 29.23 11.20 -9.46
CA HIS A 89 29.90 11.45 -10.73
C HIS A 89 29.15 10.80 -11.90
N LYS A 90 28.77 9.53 -11.74
CA LYS A 90 28.04 8.80 -12.78
C LYS A 90 26.70 9.45 -13.11
N ILE A 91 25.94 9.90 -12.11
CA ILE A 91 24.67 10.59 -12.34
C ILE A 91 24.92 11.96 -12.99
N MET A 92 25.91 12.72 -12.52
CA MET A 92 26.29 14.01 -13.14
C MET A 92 26.62 13.85 -14.62
N GLU A 93 27.43 12.85 -14.97
CA GLU A 93 27.81 12.55 -16.36
C GLU A 93 26.59 12.17 -17.21
N ARG A 94 25.75 11.25 -16.71
CA ARG A 94 24.63 10.67 -17.49
C ARG A 94 23.41 11.56 -17.59
N VAL A 95 23.12 12.35 -16.55
CA VAL A 95 21.92 13.21 -16.47
C VAL A 95 22.24 14.65 -16.84
N PHE A 96 23.36 15.19 -16.35
CA PHE A 96 23.70 16.60 -16.48
C PHE A 96 24.92 16.86 -17.37
N LYS A 97 25.38 15.85 -18.13
CA LYS A 97 26.51 15.94 -19.05
C LYS A 97 27.80 16.44 -18.36
N GLY A 98 27.96 16.12 -17.09
CA GLY A 98 29.13 16.49 -16.27
C GLY A 98 29.09 17.90 -15.68
N THR A 99 28.11 18.73 -16.02
CA THR A 99 27.94 20.07 -15.44
C THR A 99 27.04 20.00 -14.21
N SER A 100 27.44 20.65 -13.11
CA SER A 100 26.61 20.65 -11.91
C SER A 100 25.31 21.42 -12.17
N PRO A 101 24.12 20.84 -11.85
CA PRO A 101 22.85 21.54 -12.01
C PRO A 101 22.70 22.72 -11.04
N TRP A 102 23.61 22.83 -10.06
CA TRP A 102 23.64 23.90 -9.07
C TRP A 102 24.41 25.13 -9.56
N GLU A 103 25.23 25.00 -10.61
CA GLU A 103 25.98 26.12 -11.16
C GLU A 103 25.04 27.17 -11.78
N ASN A 104 25.25 28.44 -11.41
CA ASN A 104 24.45 29.58 -11.88
C ASN A 104 22.94 29.45 -11.59
N PHE A 105 22.57 28.67 -10.58
CA PHE A 105 21.20 28.56 -10.09
C PHE A 105 20.87 29.67 -9.07
N PRO A 106 19.64 30.25 -9.08
CA PRO A 106 18.58 30.05 -10.07
C PRO A 106 18.82 30.90 -11.34
N PRO A 107 18.31 30.47 -12.51
CA PRO A 107 18.39 31.30 -13.71
C PRO A 107 17.53 32.57 -13.56
N SER A 108 17.98 33.69 -14.14
CA SER A 108 17.37 35.01 -13.91
C SER A 108 15.87 35.10 -14.20
N HIS A 109 15.37 34.30 -15.15
CA HIS A 109 13.96 34.31 -15.54
C HIS A 109 13.03 33.62 -14.52
N VAL A 110 13.58 32.81 -13.60
CA VAL A 110 12.79 32.12 -12.56
C VAL A 110 13.07 32.62 -11.15
N ASP A 111 14.17 33.33 -10.91
CA ASP A 111 14.59 33.78 -9.57
C ASP A 111 13.48 34.49 -8.78
N ASN A 112 12.81 35.46 -9.41
CA ASN A 112 11.70 36.20 -8.80
C ASN A 112 10.39 35.38 -8.63
N LEU A 113 10.34 34.15 -9.12
CA LEU A 113 9.20 33.24 -8.99
C LEU A 113 9.40 32.22 -7.85
N LEU A 114 10.64 32.03 -7.39
CA LEU A 114 10.97 31.07 -6.36
C LEU A 114 10.71 31.65 -4.97
N ARG A 115 10.23 30.79 -4.08
CA ARG A 115 10.10 31.15 -2.67
C ARG A 115 11.43 30.89 -2.00
N LYS A 116 11.85 31.83 -1.15
CA LYS A 116 13.02 31.63 -0.29
C LYS A 116 12.82 30.38 0.56
N LYS A 117 11.89 30.39 1.51
CA LYS A 117 11.64 29.22 2.35
C LYS A 117 10.38 28.50 1.92
N TRP A 118 10.51 27.36 1.25
CA TRP A 118 9.36 26.51 0.95
C TRP A 118 9.68 25.02 0.84
N VAL A 119 9.88 24.42 2.01
CA VAL A 119 10.01 22.97 2.16
C VAL A 119 8.67 22.42 2.65
N LYS A 120 8.03 21.53 1.88
CA LYS A 120 6.84 20.78 2.30
C LYS A 120 6.99 19.31 1.93
N GLY A 121 6.52 18.45 2.81
CA GLY A 121 6.38 17.01 2.62
C GLY A 121 5.60 16.45 3.81
N TRP A 122 4.91 15.34 3.59
CA TRP A 122 4.11 14.67 4.61
C TRP A 122 4.94 13.54 5.21
N GLY A 123 4.86 13.34 6.52
CA GLY A 123 5.63 12.29 7.18
C GLY A 123 7.16 12.47 7.18
N SER A 124 7.72 13.45 6.47
CA SER A 124 9.15 13.60 6.19
C SER A 124 10.11 13.76 7.39
N ASN A 125 9.60 13.78 8.62
CA ASN A 125 10.39 13.84 9.87
C ASN A 125 10.02 12.70 10.83
N GLY A 126 9.48 11.59 10.32
CA GLY A 126 9.13 10.42 11.13
C GLY A 126 10.35 9.80 11.84
N ALA A 127 10.13 9.15 12.98
CA ALA A 127 11.22 8.50 13.74
C ALA A 127 11.94 7.41 12.93
N VAL A 128 11.24 6.77 11.98
CA VAL A 128 11.77 5.76 11.08
C VAL A 128 13.06 6.21 10.36
N PHE A 129 13.15 7.48 9.94
CA PHE A 129 14.31 7.99 9.21
C PHE A 129 15.58 7.93 10.07
N GLU A 130 15.54 8.50 11.27
CA GLU A 130 16.70 8.48 12.17
C GLU A 130 17.03 7.05 12.61
N ASN A 131 16.02 6.24 12.93
CA ASN A 131 16.20 4.85 13.33
C ASN A 131 16.93 4.05 12.24
N LEU A 132 16.51 4.19 10.98
CA LEU A 132 17.11 3.53 9.83
C LEU A 132 18.51 4.06 9.53
N ILE A 133 18.72 5.37 9.49
CA ILE A 133 20.04 5.95 9.19
C ILE A 133 21.06 5.58 10.28
N ARG A 134 20.66 5.57 11.57
CA ARG A 134 21.52 5.10 12.66
C ARG A 134 21.90 3.63 12.51
N ARG A 135 20.93 2.78 12.18
CA ARG A 135 21.11 1.32 12.04
C ARG A 135 21.95 0.95 10.82
N ILE A 136 21.61 1.52 9.67
CA ILE A 136 22.18 1.15 8.36
C ILE A 136 23.48 1.89 8.09
N ARG A 137 23.62 3.14 8.55
CA ARG A 137 24.74 4.04 8.24
C ARG A 137 25.03 4.08 6.73
N PRO A 138 24.04 4.43 5.89
CA PRO A 138 24.12 4.30 4.43
C PRO A 138 25.20 5.22 3.85
N LYS A 139 25.86 4.77 2.79
CA LYS A 139 26.68 5.63 1.92
C LYS A 139 25.87 6.16 0.75
N THR A 140 24.79 5.46 0.40
CA THR A 140 23.87 5.84 -0.66
C THR A 140 22.44 5.62 -0.21
N ILE A 141 21.67 6.70 -0.23
CA ILE A 141 20.22 6.72 -0.02
C ILE A 141 19.58 7.02 -1.37
N ILE A 142 18.54 6.27 -1.75
CA ILE A 142 17.71 6.58 -2.93
C ILE A 142 16.32 6.96 -2.43
N GLU A 143 15.79 8.09 -2.86
CA GLU A 143 14.45 8.56 -2.55
C GLU A 143 13.62 8.60 -3.84
N VAL A 144 12.49 7.91 -3.87
CA VAL A 144 11.56 7.85 -5.00
C VAL A 144 10.30 8.63 -4.65
N GLY A 145 10.10 9.78 -5.31
CA GLY A 145 9.05 10.74 -4.98
C GLY A 145 9.56 11.85 -4.05
N THR A 146 10.48 12.67 -4.54
CA THR A 146 11.15 13.71 -3.75
C THR A 146 10.30 14.96 -3.51
N PHE A 147 9.41 15.31 -4.43
CA PHE A 147 8.61 16.54 -4.41
C PHE A 147 9.45 17.81 -4.14
N LEU A 148 9.25 18.48 -2.99
CA LEU A 148 10.01 19.67 -2.58
C LEU A 148 11.26 19.34 -1.73
N GLY A 149 11.56 18.06 -1.52
CA GLY A 149 12.77 17.56 -0.86
C GLY A 149 12.73 17.56 0.67
N ALA A 150 11.54 17.55 1.29
CA ALA A 150 11.47 17.63 2.76
C ALA A 150 12.14 16.43 3.45
N SER A 151 11.89 15.21 2.97
CA SER A 151 12.48 13.96 3.47
C SER A 151 13.96 13.88 3.12
N ALA A 152 14.36 14.14 1.86
CA ALA A 152 15.77 14.24 1.48
C ALA A 152 16.59 15.20 2.36
N LEU A 153 16.07 16.40 2.64
CA LEU A 153 16.77 17.38 3.48
C LEU A 153 16.78 16.97 4.96
N HIS A 154 15.75 16.27 5.43
CA HIS A 154 15.77 15.67 6.76
C HIS A 154 16.82 14.56 6.86
N MET A 155 16.90 13.66 5.88
CA MET A 155 17.92 12.61 5.80
C MET A 155 19.32 13.19 5.71
N PHE A 156 19.54 14.26 4.93
CA PHE A 156 20.80 15.00 4.88
C PHE A 156 21.22 15.55 6.24
N GLU A 157 20.29 16.19 6.95
CA GLU A 157 20.57 16.73 8.28
C GLU A 157 20.89 15.62 9.30
N LEU A 158 20.17 14.49 9.23
CA LEU A 158 20.45 13.32 10.07
C LEU A 158 21.81 12.70 9.78
N THR A 159 22.20 12.52 8.51
CA THR A 159 23.50 11.95 8.16
C THR A 159 24.64 12.84 8.65
N ARG A 160 24.53 14.16 8.49
CA ARG A 160 25.50 15.11 9.06
C ARG A 160 25.63 15.01 10.57
N ARG A 161 24.51 15.01 11.30
CA ARG A 161 24.53 14.85 12.78
C ARG A 161 25.17 13.55 13.24
N LEU A 162 25.10 12.49 12.42
CA LEU A 162 25.61 11.16 12.72
C LEU A 162 27.05 10.92 12.20
N GLY A 163 27.71 11.96 11.67
CA GLY A 163 29.06 11.90 11.12
C GLY A 163 29.16 11.02 9.87
N LEU A 164 28.13 11.07 9.02
CA LEU A 164 28.01 10.34 7.76
C LEU A 164 28.12 11.32 6.57
N ASP A 165 29.09 12.23 6.62
CA ASP A 165 29.23 13.34 5.66
C ASP A 165 29.49 12.89 4.21
N ASP A 166 29.90 11.65 4.00
CA ASP A 166 30.11 11.05 2.68
C ASP A 166 28.87 10.32 2.13
N THR A 167 27.71 10.44 2.79
CA THR A 167 26.44 9.91 2.29
C THR A 167 25.96 10.69 1.08
N GLN A 168 25.61 9.97 0.01
CA GLN A 168 24.96 10.52 -1.17
C GLN A 168 23.47 10.20 -1.16
N ILE A 169 22.64 11.21 -1.40
CA ILE A 169 21.18 11.10 -1.49
C ILE A 169 20.80 11.32 -2.96
N VAL A 170 20.24 10.28 -3.57
CA VAL A 170 19.78 10.28 -4.96
C VAL A 170 18.26 10.47 -4.95
N CYS A 171 17.81 11.66 -5.31
CA CYS A 171 16.41 12.05 -5.40
C CYS A 171 15.82 11.74 -6.79
N ILE A 172 14.67 11.08 -6.84
CA ILE A 172 13.97 10.75 -8.09
C ILE A 172 12.58 11.37 -8.04
N ASP A 173 12.28 12.23 -9.01
CA ASP A 173 10.95 12.81 -9.20
C ASP A 173 10.86 13.36 -10.63
N ASP A 174 9.67 13.36 -11.23
CA ASP A 174 9.48 14.06 -12.52
C ASP A 174 9.27 15.57 -12.35
N PHE A 175 9.12 16.00 -11.10
CA PHE A 175 8.85 17.35 -10.61
C PHE A 175 7.66 18.02 -11.28
N ARG A 176 6.65 17.24 -11.67
CA ARG A 176 5.40 17.74 -12.27
C ARG A 176 4.21 17.61 -11.32
N GLY A 177 4.35 16.86 -10.24
CA GLY A 177 3.26 16.53 -9.33
C GLY A 177 2.20 15.65 -10.01
N TRP A 178 0.97 15.66 -9.49
CA TRP A 178 -0.15 14.91 -10.05
C TRP A 178 -1.26 15.84 -10.55
N PRO A 179 -2.10 15.45 -11.52
CA PRO A 179 -3.22 16.28 -11.96
C PRO A 179 -4.09 16.74 -10.77
N GLY A 180 -4.25 18.06 -10.62
CA GLY A 180 -5.03 18.67 -9.54
C GLY A 180 -4.27 18.90 -8.22
N PHE A 181 -2.98 18.57 -8.13
CA PHE A 181 -2.20 18.75 -6.89
C PHE A 181 -2.19 20.21 -6.40
N SER A 182 -2.11 21.17 -7.31
CA SER A 182 -2.06 22.59 -7.00
C SER A 182 -3.32 23.08 -6.27
N ASP A 183 -4.49 22.60 -6.69
CA ASP A 183 -5.79 22.88 -6.06
C ASP A 183 -5.88 22.22 -4.68
N HIS A 184 -5.53 20.93 -4.60
CA HIS A 184 -5.55 20.16 -3.36
C HIS A 184 -4.64 20.77 -2.28
N LEU A 185 -3.46 21.24 -2.67
CA LEU A 185 -2.46 21.78 -1.74
C LEU A 185 -2.63 23.28 -1.45
N ARG A 186 -3.68 23.89 -2.01
CA ARG A 186 -3.90 25.35 -1.99
C ARG A 186 -2.64 26.11 -2.40
N MET A 187 -1.88 25.55 -3.35
CA MET A 187 -0.65 26.13 -3.91
C MET A 187 -0.99 27.18 -4.98
N LYS A 188 -1.95 28.06 -4.67
CA LYS A 188 -2.46 29.08 -5.60
C LYS A 188 -1.37 30.03 -6.10
N ASP A 189 -0.27 30.11 -5.35
CA ASP A 189 0.84 30.99 -5.65
C ASP A 189 1.99 30.28 -6.38
N MET A 190 1.92 28.95 -6.59
CA MET A 190 2.91 28.28 -7.44
C MET A 190 2.63 28.69 -8.87
N ARG A 191 3.52 29.54 -9.40
CA ARG A 191 3.41 29.99 -10.79
C ARG A 191 3.70 28.82 -11.71
N MET A 192 3.01 28.80 -12.85
CA MET A 192 3.38 27.97 -13.99
C MET A 192 4.12 28.83 -15.00
N VAL A 193 5.18 28.28 -15.59
CA VAL A 193 5.91 28.92 -16.69
C VAL A 193 5.81 27.99 -17.89
N ASN A 194 5.14 28.44 -18.95
CA ASN A 194 4.93 27.66 -20.18
C ASN A 194 4.31 26.26 -19.94
N GLY A 195 3.40 26.15 -18.98
CA GLY A 195 2.72 24.89 -18.65
C GLY A 195 3.51 23.97 -17.70
N ASP A 196 4.70 24.37 -17.27
CA ASP A 196 5.47 23.65 -16.26
C ASP A 196 5.28 24.26 -14.88
N VAL A 197 5.23 23.40 -13.85
CA VAL A 197 5.15 23.83 -12.45
C VAL A 197 6.56 24.03 -11.91
N MET A 198 6.74 25.04 -11.08
CA MET A 198 8.06 25.41 -10.57
C MET A 198 8.59 24.47 -9.47
N LEU A 199 8.12 23.22 -9.39
CA LEU A 199 8.49 22.25 -8.36
C LEU A 199 9.98 21.91 -8.40
N MET A 200 10.53 21.60 -9.58
CA MET A 200 11.96 21.25 -9.71
C MET A 200 12.84 22.40 -9.21
N TYR A 201 12.60 23.62 -9.72
CA TYR A 201 13.35 24.79 -9.30
C TYR A 201 13.15 25.08 -7.80
N GLN A 202 11.96 24.87 -7.25
CA GLN A 202 11.74 25.06 -5.82
C GLN A 202 12.48 24.01 -4.97
N PHE A 203 12.48 22.75 -5.38
CA PHE A 203 13.31 21.71 -4.78
C PHE A 203 14.79 22.10 -4.80
N MET A 204 15.30 22.53 -5.97
CA MET A 204 16.68 22.96 -6.12
C MET A 204 17.03 24.13 -5.20
N GLN A 205 16.13 25.12 -5.09
CA GLN A 205 16.27 26.25 -4.18
C GLN A 205 16.35 25.81 -2.71
N ASN A 206 15.59 24.79 -2.33
CA ASN A 206 15.61 24.23 -0.98
C ASN A 206 16.94 23.52 -0.69
N VAL A 207 17.47 22.75 -1.65
CA VAL A 207 18.78 22.08 -1.54
C VAL A 207 19.93 23.08 -1.39
N VAL A 208 19.92 24.15 -2.21
CA VAL A 208 20.92 25.23 -2.12
C VAL A 208 20.86 25.91 -0.76
N GLN A 209 19.68 26.24 -0.25
CA GLN A 209 19.54 26.90 1.06
C GLN A 209 19.94 26.01 2.25
N ALA A 210 19.79 24.70 2.10
CA ALA A 210 20.25 23.74 3.09
C ALA A 210 21.76 23.48 3.03
N ASN A 211 22.49 24.07 2.07
CA ASN A 211 23.88 23.75 1.75
C ASN A 211 24.10 22.25 1.51
N ALA A 212 23.14 21.61 0.85
CA ALA A 212 23.11 20.16 0.63
C ALA A 212 23.56 19.76 -0.79
N THR A 213 24.06 20.70 -1.60
CA THR A 213 24.36 20.52 -3.04
C THR A 213 25.39 19.43 -3.31
N GLU A 214 26.31 19.17 -2.37
CA GLU A 214 27.34 18.12 -2.50
C GLU A 214 26.88 16.72 -2.06
N SER A 215 25.86 16.65 -1.23
CA SER A 215 25.30 15.37 -0.74
C SER A 215 24.06 14.95 -1.52
N VAL A 216 23.35 15.90 -2.13
CA VAL A 216 22.12 15.64 -2.91
C VAL A 216 22.42 15.70 -4.40
N VAL A 217 21.96 14.69 -5.12
CA VAL A 217 21.85 14.65 -6.57
C VAL A 217 20.44 14.21 -6.94
N TYR A 218 19.91 14.66 -8.07
CA TYR A 218 18.54 14.34 -8.47
C TYR A 218 18.44 13.86 -9.91
N MET A 219 17.37 13.11 -10.21
CA MET A 219 17.00 12.63 -11.53
C MET A 219 15.59 13.13 -11.86
N PRO A 220 15.45 14.16 -12.73
CA PRO A 220 14.17 14.80 -13.04
C PRO A 220 13.34 13.98 -14.05
N PHE A 221 13.07 12.72 -13.72
CA PHE A 221 12.37 11.75 -14.56
C PHE A 221 11.35 10.96 -13.75
N SER A 222 10.40 10.32 -14.44
CA SER A 222 9.46 9.41 -13.78
C SER A 222 10.20 8.30 -13.03
N SER A 223 9.61 7.85 -11.91
CA SER A 223 10.17 6.78 -11.07
C SER A 223 10.56 5.55 -11.89
N GLY A 224 9.67 5.09 -12.77
CA GLY A 224 9.91 3.95 -13.65
C GLY A 224 11.16 4.12 -14.52
N SER A 225 11.28 5.24 -15.25
CA SER A 225 12.41 5.50 -16.14
C SER A 225 13.73 5.66 -15.38
N ALA A 226 13.70 6.39 -14.25
CA ALA A 226 14.87 6.63 -13.44
C ALA A 226 15.39 5.35 -12.78
N LEU A 227 14.50 4.56 -12.16
CA LEU A 227 14.86 3.31 -11.49
C LEU A 227 15.42 2.27 -12.48
N GLU A 228 14.87 2.18 -13.69
CA GLU A 228 15.44 1.34 -14.75
C GLU A 228 16.86 1.76 -15.11
N LYS A 229 17.10 3.07 -15.29
CA LYS A 229 18.43 3.55 -15.64
C LYS A 229 19.42 3.43 -14.50
N LEU A 230 19.01 3.63 -13.25
CA LEU A 230 19.87 3.34 -12.10
C LEU A 230 20.27 1.86 -12.05
N CYS A 231 19.35 0.94 -12.33
CA CYS A 231 19.61 -0.50 -12.43
C CYS A 231 20.64 -0.80 -13.52
N GLU A 232 20.40 -0.34 -14.75
CA GLU A 232 21.36 -0.50 -15.87
C GLU A 232 22.75 0.10 -15.57
N TRP A 233 22.78 1.21 -14.84
CA TRP A 233 24.02 1.89 -14.46
C TRP A 233 24.69 1.27 -13.23
N GLY A 234 24.09 0.26 -12.61
CA GLY A 234 24.63 -0.37 -11.41
C GLY A 234 24.68 0.58 -10.21
N VAL A 235 23.74 1.50 -10.11
CA VAL A 235 23.59 2.41 -8.96
C VAL A 235 22.64 1.75 -7.96
N PHE A 236 23.18 1.40 -6.79
CA PHE A 236 22.45 0.72 -5.73
C PHE A 236 22.45 1.55 -4.44
N GLY A 237 21.38 1.43 -3.65
CA GLY A 237 21.21 2.10 -2.36
C GLY A 237 21.24 1.13 -1.19
N GLU A 238 21.84 1.54 -0.05
CA GLU A 238 21.69 0.78 1.20
C GLU A 238 20.37 1.09 1.91
N LEU A 239 19.81 2.26 1.65
CA LEU A 239 18.52 2.70 2.17
C LEU A 239 17.72 3.29 1.01
N ILE A 240 16.51 2.78 0.77
CA ILE A 240 15.64 3.25 -0.31
C ILE A 240 14.27 3.62 0.23
N GLU A 241 13.89 4.87 0.05
CA GLU A 241 12.56 5.40 0.37
C GLU A 241 11.66 5.39 -0.87
N VAL A 242 10.44 4.89 -0.74
CA VAL A 242 9.40 4.93 -1.79
C VAL A 242 8.19 5.74 -1.30
N ASP A 243 8.01 6.93 -1.86
CA ASP A 243 6.95 7.91 -1.56
C ASP A 243 6.49 8.64 -2.85
N ALA A 244 6.16 7.87 -3.90
CA ALA A 244 5.78 8.42 -5.21
C ALA A 244 4.29 8.21 -5.55
N GLY A 245 3.92 7.04 -6.08
CA GLY A 245 2.53 6.75 -6.45
C GLY A 245 1.70 6.22 -5.28
N HIS A 246 0.47 6.74 -5.10
CA HIS A 246 -0.40 6.36 -3.96
C HIS A 246 -1.46 5.30 -4.33
N ASP A 247 -1.65 5.03 -5.62
CA ASP A 247 -2.48 3.92 -6.09
C ASP A 247 -1.72 2.60 -6.06
N PHE A 248 -2.47 1.49 -6.12
CA PHE A 248 -1.87 0.16 -6.02
C PHE A 248 -0.83 -0.13 -7.12
N HIS A 249 -1.09 0.23 -8.38
CA HIS A 249 -0.24 -0.18 -9.51
C HIS A 249 1.06 0.63 -9.57
N SER A 250 0.96 1.94 -9.34
CA SER A 250 2.15 2.80 -9.27
C SER A 250 3.03 2.39 -8.10
N ALA A 251 2.46 2.24 -6.90
CA ALA A 251 3.19 1.78 -5.72
C ALA A 251 3.82 0.39 -5.93
N TRP A 252 3.05 -0.56 -6.51
CA TRP A 252 3.54 -1.90 -6.83
C TRP A 252 4.75 -1.85 -7.77
N SER A 253 4.68 -1.06 -8.83
CA SER A 253 5.80 -0.88 -9.77
C SER A 253 7.02 -0.26 -9.09
N ASP A 254 6.83 0.83 -8.34
CA ASP A 254 7.94 1.56 -7.69
C ASP A 254 8.64 0.68 -6.63
N ILE A 255 7.88 -0.06 -5.82
CA ILE A 255 8.42 -0.98 -4.81
C ILE A 255 9.26 -2.08 -5.48
N ASN A 256 8.74 -2.74 -6.51
CA ASN A 256 9.46 -3.83 -7.18
C ASN A 256 10.72 -3.35 -7.90
N ARG A 257 10.66 -2.19 -8.56
CA ARG A 257 11.82 -1.58 -9.24
C ARG A 257 12.88 -1.12 -8.24
N SER A 258 12.46 -0.51 -7.14
CA SER A 258 13.34 -0.07 -6.05
C SER A 258 14.01 -1.24 -5.36
N PHE A 259 13.30 -2.35 -5.14
CA PHE A 259 13.86 -3.55 -4.52
C PHE A 259 15.07 -4.10 -5.27
N LYS A 260 15.06 -4.04 -6.61
CA LYS A 260 16.21 -4.44 -7.45
C LYS A 260 17.46 -3.59 -7.23
N LEU A 261 17.29 -2.36 -6.73
CA LEU A 261 18.37 -1.41 -6.47
C LEU A 261 18.90 -1.50 -5.04
N LEU A 262 18.35 -2.38 -4.18
CA LEU A 262 18.91 -2.59 -2.86
C LEU A 262 20.30 -3.22 -2.99
N LYS A 263 21.29 -2.55 -2.40
CA LYS A 263 22.67 -3.00 -2.45
C LYS A 263 22.80 -4.40 -1.82
N PRO A 264 23.27 -5.41 -2.56
CA PRO A 264 23.54 -6.72 -1.98
C PRO A 264 24.73 -6.60 -1.02
N GLY A 265 24.63 -7.18 0.17
CA GLY A 265 25.71 -7.12 1.16
C GLY A 265 25.37 -7.74 2.51
N SER A 266 26.39 -7.92 3.35
CA SER A 266 26.30 -8.63 4.64
C SER A 266 25.39 -7.98 5.68
N LYS A 267 25.08 -6.69 5.56
CA LYS A 267 24.10 -5.98 6.39
C LYS A 267 22.68 -5.90 5.77
N GLY A 268 22.55 -6.27 4.49
CA GLY A 268 21.33 -6.06 3.70
C GLY A 268 21.01 -4.58 3.47
N GLY A 269 20.30 -4.28 2.38
CA GLY A 269 19.63 -2.99 2.19
C GLY A 269 18.25 -2.98 2.85
N VAL A 270 17.74 -1.78 3.16
CA VAL A 270 16.37 -1.59 3.63
C VAL A 270 15.58 -0.77 2.62
N ILE A 271 14.39 -1.26 2.28
CA ILE A 271 13.37 -0.47 1.59
C ILE A 271 12.29 -0.07 2.59
N PHE A 272 11.91 1.19 2.55
CA PHE A 272 10.85 1.74 3.38
C PHE A 272 10.05 2.75 2.55
N GLY A 273 8.90 3.19 3.06
CA GLY A 273 8.07 4.16 2.34
C GLY A 273 6.93 4.69 3.18
N HIS A 274 6.21 5.67 2.65
CA HIS A 274 5.12 6.37 3.33
C HIS A 274 3.75 5.75 2.99
N ASP A 275 2.67 6.41 3.40
CA ASP A 275 1.29 6.13 3.00
C ASP A 275 0.70 4.74 3.30
N TYR A 276 1.28 3.99 4.24
CA TYR A 276 0.82 2.63 4.56
C TYR A 276 -0.63 2.55 5.07
N PHE A 277 -1.13 3.61 5.70
CA PHE A 277 -2.49 3.65 6.28
C PHE A 277 -3.45 4.62 5.60
N THR A 278 -3.13 5.14 4.41
CA THR A 278 -4.02 6.07 3.73
C THR A 278 -5.27 5.40 3.16
N ALA A 279 -6.32 6.21 2.98
CA ALA A 279 -7.57 5.79 2.36
C ALA A 279 -7.54 5.86 0.82
N ALA A 280 -6.42 6.26 0.21
CA ALA A 280 -6.25 6.33 -1.25
C ALA A 280 -6.50 4.94 -1.87
N ASP A 281 -7.34 4.88 -2.91
CA ASP A 281 -7.72 3.67 -3.66
C ASP A 281 -7.94 2.41 -2.78
N ASN A 282 -8.70 2.55 -1.69
CA ASN A 282 -8.93 1.47 -0.72
C ASN A 282 -7.62 0.84 -0.19
N ARG A 283 -6.68 1.69 0.26
CA ARG A 283 -5.34 1.33 0.77
C ARG A 283 -4.39 0.83 -0.33
N GLY A 284 -4.28 1.58 -1.43
CA GLY A 284 -3.43 1.27 -2.60
C GLY A 284 -1.99 0.86 -2.23
N VAL A 285 -1.26 1.76 -1.57
CA VAL A 285 0.12 1.50 -1.10
C VAL A 285 0.19 0.27 -0.18
N ARG A 286 -0.67 0.21 0.85
CA ARG A 286 -0.71 -0.94 1.78
C ARG A 286 -0.89 -2.27 1.06
N ARG A 287 -1.77 -2.32 0.07
CA ARG A 287 -2.05 -3.51 -0.73
C ARG A 287 -0.80 -3.91 -1.52
N ALA A 288 -0.11 -2.96 -2.13
CA ALA A 288 1.13 -3.19 -2.86
C ALA A 288 2.23 -3.74 -1.94
N VAL A 289 2.45 -3.09 -0.78
CA VAL A 289 3.43 -3.52 0.23
C VAL A 289 3.13 -4.93 0.76
N ASN A 290 1.88 -5.22 1.10
CA ASN A 290 1.48 -6.53 1.59
C ASN A 290 1.61 -7.64 0.53
N LEU A 291 1.30 -7.32 -0.73
CA LEU A 291 1.52 -8.27 -1.81
C LEU A 291 3.02 -8.52 -1.99
N PHE A 292 3.82 -7.46 -1.98
CA PHE A 292 5.26 -7.51 -2.21
C PHE A 292 5.93 -8.35 -1.13
N ALA A 293 5.63 -8.08 0.14
CA ALA A 293 6.12 -8.85 1.25
C ALA A 293 5.75 -10.33 1.15
N ARG A 294 4.52 -10.67 0.73
CA ARG A 294 4.10 -12.06 0.53
C ARG A 294 4.86 -12.74 -0.61
N VAL A 295 5.05 -12.07 -1.74
CA VAL A 295 5.77 -12.62 -2.90
C VAL A 295 7.24 -12.86 -2.59
N HIS A 296 7.86 -11.99 -1.79
CA HIS A 296 9.28 -12.07 -1.44
C HIS A 296 9.56 -12.74 -0.08
N ASN A 297 8.54 -13.28 0.59
CA ASN A 297 8.62 -13.89 1.93
C ASN A 297 9.29 -12.95 2.96
N LEU A 298 8.91 -11.68 2.95
CA LEU A 298 9.41 -10.65 3.84
C LEU A 298 8.37 -10.29 4.91
N THR A 299 8.85 -9.75 6.02
CA THR A 299 7.99 -9.18 7.06
C THR A 299 7.94 -7.66 6.95
N VAL A 300 6.75 -7.09 7.01
CA VAL A 300 6.56 -5.63 7.04
C VAL A 300 6.53 -5.16 8.48
N GLN A 301 7.38 -4.21 8.84
CA GLN A 301 7.27 -3.44 10.08
C GLN A 301 6.65 -2.09 9.77
N VAL A 302 5.89 -1.53 10.72
CA VAL A 302 5.18 -0.26 10.52
C VAL A 302 5.52 0.68 11.66
N ASP A 303 5.94 1.89 11.31
CA ASP A 303 6.24 2.98 12.24
C ASP A 303 5.46 4.24 11.82
N GLY A 304 4.35 4.48 12.52
CA GLY A 304 3.42 5.56 12.21
C GLY A 304 2.81 5.40 10.81
N GLN A 305 3.10 6.35 9.91
CA GLN A 305 2.64 6.31 8.51
C GLN A 305 3.58 5.53 7.58
N HIS A 306 4.77 5.16 8.07
CA HIS A 306 5.79 4.51 7.25
C HIS A 306 5.78 2.99 7.43
N TRP A 307 6.20 2.30 6.39
CA TRP A 307 6.45 0.86 6.39
C TRP A 307 7.92 0.60 6.09
N GLU A 308 8.51 -0.44 6.66
CA GLU A 308 9.86 -0.91 6.31
C GLU A 308 9.88 -2.43 6.08
N SER A 309 10.79 -2.86 5.20
CA SER A 309 11.10 -4.27 4.95
C SER A 309 12.62 -4.43 4.76
N ASN A 310 13.17 -5.48 5.36
CA ASN A 310 14.61 -5.69 5.44
C ASN A 310 15.02 -7.00 4.75
N ILE A 311 16.15 -7.00 4.05
CA ILE A 311 16.73 -8.18 3.39
C ILE A 311 17.61 -9.01 4.35
N THR A 312 17.96 -8.54 5.56
CA THR A 312 18.86 -9.31 6.43
C THR A 312 18.25 -10.67 6.79
N THR A 313 18.73 -11.69 6.09
CA THR A 313 18.21 -13.06 6.02
C THR A 313 16.79 -13.18 5.45
N VAL A 314 16.70 -13.29 4.12
CA VAL A 314 15.93 -14.43 3.58
C VAL A 314 16.56 -15.64 4.28
N LYS A 315 15.84 -16.27 5.22
CA LYS A 315 16.11 -17.69 5.45
C LYS A 315 15.95 -18.30 4.07
N VAL A 316 17.07 -18.57 3.41
CA VAL A 316 17.11 -19.72 2.51
C VAL A 316 16.77 -20.86 3.44
N ALA A 317 15.47 -21.13 3.59
CA ALA A 317 15.07 -22.49 3.78
C ALA A 317 15.69 -23.15 2.55
N GLU A 318 16.83 -23.82 2.74
CA GLU A 318 17.18 -24.91 1.86
C GLU A 318 15.89 -25.71 1.74
N VAL A 319 15.22 -25.55 0.60
CA VAL A 319 14.25 -26.53 0.17
C VAL A 319 15.11 -27.73 -0.13
N HIS A 320 15.43 -28.49 0.91
CA HIS A 320 15.74 -29.89 0.75
C HIS A 320 14.56 -30.44 -0.03
N LEU A 321 14.81 -30.72 -1.31
CA LEU A 321 13.94 -31.52 -2.14
C LEU A 321 13.83 -32.87 -1.44
N PHE A 322 12.85 -32.99 -0.54
CA PHE A 322 12.49 -34.25 0.08
C PHE A 322 12.17 -35.22 -1.06
N THR A 323 12.86 -36.34 -1.05
CA THR A 323 12.59 -37.42 -1.99
C THR A 323 11.16 -37.90 -1.77
N PHE A 324 10.52 -38.41 -2.83
CA PHE A 324 9.11 -38.83 -2.82
C PHE A 324 8.76 -39.78 -1.64
N SER A 325 9.74 -40.52 -1.10
CA SER A 325 9.54 -41.42 0.03
C SER A 325 9.33 -40.72 1.38
N GLU A 326 9.88 -39.52 1.57
CA GLU A 326 9.83 -38.79 2.85
C GLU A 326 8.52 -38.00 3.01
N ARG A 327 7.85 -37.66 1.89
CA ARG A 327 6.51 -37.04 1.90
C ARG A 327 5.43 -37.95 2.49
N GLU A 328 5.49 -39.26 2.24
CA GLU A 328 4.50 -40.20 2.77
C GLU A 328 4.61 -40.36 4.28
N SER A 329 5.83 -40.35 4.83
CA SER A 329 6.04 -40.38 6.28
C SER A 329 5.50 -39.11 6.95
N TYR A 330 5.75 -37.93 6.38
CA TYR A 330 5.24 -36.66 6.92
C TYR A 330 3.70 -36.56 6.83
N ILE A 331 3.10 -36.99 5.71
CA ILE A 331 1.64 -37.01 5.55
C ILE A 331 0.99 -38.00 6.54
N MET A 332 1.63 -39.14 6.81
CA MET A 332 1.16 -40.11 7.81
C MET A 332 1.20 -39.54 9.24
N THR A 333 2.27 -38.82 9.60
CA THR A 333 2.39 -38.16 10.92
C THR A 333 1.34 -37.08 11.12
N VAL A 334 1.16 -36.19 10.13
CA VAL A 334 0.15 -35.11 10.18
C VAL A 334 -1.28 -35.67 10.21
N LYS A 335 -1.56 -36.77 9.51
CA LYS A 335 -2.86 -37.47 9.61
C LYS A 335 -3.07 -38.10 10.99
N SER A 336 -2.02 -38.62 11.63
CA SER A 336 -2.11 -39.19 12.98
C SER A 336 -2.40 -38.11 14.04
N GLU A 337 -1.75 -36.95 13.93
CA GLU A 337 -1.93 -35.81 14.83
C GLU A 337 -3.30 -35.16 14.64
N ALA A 338 -3.78 -35.02 13.40
CA ALA A 338 -5.14 -34.55 13.12
C ALA A 338 -6.21 -35.50 13.70
N LYS A 339 -5.96 -36.81 13.70
CA LYS A 339 -6.85 -37.81 14.29
C LYS A 339 -6.85 -37.77 15.82
N GLN A 340 -5.68 -37.54 16.43
CA GLN A 340 -5.55 -37.29 17.88
C GLN A 340 -6.26 -35.99 18.29
N MET A 341 -6.14 -34.93 17.49
CA MET A 341 -6.79 -33.66 17.76
C MET A 341 -8.31 -33.74 17.60
N GLN A 342 -8.82 -34.51 16.63
CA GLN A 342 -10.26 -34.82 16.54
C GLN A 342 -10.79 -35.66 17.72
N LEU A 343 -9.99 -36.59 18.25
CA LEU A 343 -10.34 -37.37 19.45
C LEU A 343 -10.38 -36.48 20.71
N LEU A 344 -9.44 -35.55 20.86
CA LEU A 344 -9.41 -34.57 21.94
C LEU A 344 -10.61 -33.62 21.88
N ILE A 345 -10.96 -33.13 20.69
CA ILE A 345 -12.14 -32.28 20.48
C ILE A 345 -13.43 -33.05 20.81
N ARG A 346 -13.53 -34.32 20.43
CA ARG A 346 -14.67 -35.18 20.80
C ARG A 346 -14.76 -35.44 22.30
N HIS A 347 -13.63 -35.66 22.98
CA HIS A 347 -13.61 -35.86 24.43
C HIS A 347 -14.06 -34.60 25.17
N TRP A 348 -13.56 -33.44 24.73
CA TRP A 348 -13.92 -32.14 25.30
C TRP A 348 -15.42 -31.84 25.12
N PHE A 349 -15.98 -32.12 23.94
CA PHE A 349 -17.41 -31.94 23.68
C PHE A 349 -18.30 -32.90 24.50
N LEU A 350 -17.84 -34.13 24.76
CA LEU A 350 -18.56 -35.09 25.59
C LEU A 350 -18.50 -34.75 27.08
N GLU A 351 -17.40 -34.17 27.56
CA GLU A 351 -17.29 -33.66 28.94
C GLU A 351 -18.18 -32.45 29.18
N ASP A 352 -18.27 -31.53 28.22
CA ASP A 352 -19.09 -30.33 28.31
C ASP A 352 -20.60 -30.64 28.32
N VAL A 353 -21.04 -31.61 27.49
CA VAL A 353 -22.41 -32.16 27.52
C VAL A 353 -22.72 -32.85 28.85
N ARG A 354 -21.74 -33.51 29.48
CA ARG A 354 -21.90 -34.19 30.78
C ARG A 354 -21.99 -33.22 31.95
N LEU A 355 -21.28 -32.09 31.87
CA LEU A 355 -21.36 -30.99 32.84
C LEU A 355 -22.72 -30.29 32.76
N HIS A 356 -23.20 -29.99 31.55
CA HIS A 356 -24.52 -29.37 31.35
C HIS A 356 -25.68 -30.29 31.77
N GLN A 357 -25.57 -31.61 31.61
CA GLN A 357 -26.58 -32.54 32.15
C GLN A 357 -26.59 -32.61 33.68
N LYS A 358 -25.44 -32.47 34.35
CA LYS A 358 -25.38 -32.45 35.82
C LYS A 358 -25.98 -31.18 36.40
N GLU A 359 -25.78 -30.02 35.77
CA GLU A 359 -26.38 -28.76 36.22
C GLU A 359 -27.91 -28.76 36.04
N HIS A 360 -28.43 -29.36 34.96
CA HIS A 360 -29.87 -29.53 34.75
C HIS A 360 -30.53 -30.46 35.78
N ILE A 361 -29.84 -31.52 36.23
CA ILE A 361 -30.34 -32.46 37.23
C ILE A 361 -30.38 -31.82 38.64
N VAL A 362 -29.41 -30.95 38.96
CA VAL A 362 -29.41 -30.18 40.23
C VAL A 362 -30.55 -29.15 40.27
N TYR A 363 -30.85 -28.52 39.13
CA TYR A 363 -31.94 -27.54 39.04
C TYR A 363 -33.32 -28.20 39.24
N CYS A 364 -33.58 -29.36 38.61
CA CYS A 364 -34.86 -30.08 38.78
C CYS A 364 -35.06 -30.73 40.17
N ALA A 365 -33.98 -31.03 40.89
CA ALA A 365 -34.06 -31.53 42.27
C ALA A 365 -34.48 -30.43 43.28
N SER A 366 -34.15 -29.16 43.01
CA SER A 366 -34.51 -28.03 43.87
C SER A 366 -35.97 -27.57 43.76
N GLU A 367 -36.62 -27.78 42.60
CA GLU A 367 -38.05 -27.47 42.40
C GLU A 367 -39.00 -28.52 43.02
N SER A 368 -38.50 -29.72 43.30
CA SER A 368 -39.29 -30.80 43.91
C SER A 368 -39.34 -30.72 45.44
N ALA A 369 -38.49 -29.89 46.08
CA ALA A 369 -38.41 -29.73 47.53
C ALA A 369 -39.19 -28.52 48.09
N THR A 370 -39.83 -27.72 47.23
CA THR A 370 -40.63 -26.54 47.63
C THR A 370 -42.13 -26.71 47.40
N LYS A 371 -42.60 -27.94 47.15
CA LYS A 371 -44.03 -28.28 46.98
C LYS A 371 -44.48 -29.54 47.74
N ALA A 372 -43.88 -29.81 48.91
CA ALA A 372 -44.37 -30.80 49.87
C ALA A 372 -44.76 -30.12 51.19
#